data_AF-A0A9D8ZTG5-F1
#
_entry.id   AF-A0A9D8ZTG5-F1
#
_cell.length_a   1.000
_cell.length_b   1.000
_cell.length_c   1.000
_cell.angle_alpha   90.00
_cell.angle_beta   90.00
_cell.angle_gamma   90.00
#
_symmetry.space_group_name_H-M   'P 1'
#
loop_
_entity.id
_entity.type
_entity.pdbx_description
1 polymer ?
#
loop_
_entity_poly.entity_id
_entity_poly.type
_entity_poly.pdbx_seq_one_letter_code
_entity_poly.pdbx_strand_id
1 'polypeptide(L)'
;MIGEPTGITLKSWTSQNTAFDVGLAWSLSGNDAIYVHADHQWHKPLEVEKGNLAFFYGLGARAIFSNDTFFGARIPLGLSYLAPEAPLEFYLEVAPVINLIPDTDGDADGGIGIRYYF
;
A
#
# COMPACT_ATOMS: atom_id res chain seq x y z
N MET A 1 -3.09 -7.06 -4.00
CA MET A 1 -2.77 -5.91 -4.86
C MET A 1 -2.65 -6.38 -6.30
N ILE A 2 -3.32 -5.70 -7.22
CA ILE A 2 -3.20 -5.90 -8.66
C ILE A 2 -2.59 -4.60 -9.22
N GLY A 3 -1.50 -4.76 -9.96
CA GLY A 3 -0.66 -3.68 -10.51
C GLY A 3 0.63 -4.25 -11.08
N GLU A 4 1.48 -3.42 -11.68
CA GLU A 4 2.87 -3.77 -11.93
C GLU A 4 3.71 -2.96 -10.94
N PRO A 5 4.26 -3.58 -9.88
CA PRO A 5 4.25 -5.01 -9.53
C PRO A 5 2.93 -5.52 -8.90
N THR A 6 2.69 -6.84 -8.94
CA THR A 6 1.53 -7.52 -8.33
C THR A 6 1.94 -8.18 -7.02
N GLY A 7 1.06 -8.19 -6.01
CA GLY A 7 1.45 -8.70 -4.70
C GLY A 7 0.35 -8.91 -3.68
N ILE A 8 0.77 -9.31 -2.48
CA ILE A 8 -0.06 -9.56 -1.32
C ILE A 8 0.22 -8.45 -0.29
N THR A 9 -0.84 -7.98 0.36
CA THR A 9 -0.76 -6.98 1.42
C THR A 9 -1.46 -7.47 2.67
N LEU A 10 -0.88 -7.18 3.83
CA LEU A 10 -1.45 -7.44 5.14
C LEU A 10 -1.64 -6.12 5.86
N LYS A 11 -2.83 -5.90 6.43
CA LYS A 11 -3.13 -4.73 7.25
C LYS A 11 -3.50 -5.14 8.66
N SER A 12 -2.91 -4.46 9.65
CA SER A 12 -3.18 -4.64 11.07
C SER A 12 -3.56 -3.31 11.71
N TRP A 13 -4.77 -3.23 12.27
CA TRP A 13 -5.26 -2.04 12.95
C TRP A 13 -4.59 -1.89 14.33
N THR A 14 -4.02 -0.72 14.58
CA THR A 14 -3.41 -0.37 15.88
C THR A 14 -4.32 0.49 16.74
N SER A 15 -5.29 1.16 16.13
CA SER A 15 -6.32 1.98 16.77
C SER A 15 -7.58 1.98 15.90
N GLN A 16 -8.60 2.76 16.27
CA GLN A 16 -9.80 2.99 15.46
C GLN A 16 -9.51 3.73 14.14
N ASN A 17 -8.40 4.46 14.05
CA ASN A 17 -8.04 5.29 12.90
C ASN A 17 -6.58 5.15 12.45
N THR A 18 -5.84 4.16 12.97
CA THR A 18 -4.46 3.89 12.55
C THR A 18 -4.23 2.42 12.30
N ALA A 19 -3.41 2.11 11.30
CA ALA A 19 -3.04 0.75 10.94
C ALA A 19 -1.62 0.67 10.39
N PHE A 20 -0.99 -0.49 10.53
CA PHE A 20 0.17 -0.87 9.74
C PHE A 20 -0.28 -1.62 8.49
N ASP A 21 0.29 -1.27 7.34
CA ASP A 21 0.15 -1.98 6.07
C ASP A 21 1.52 -2.50 5.63
N VAL A 22 1.61 -3.78 5.29
CA VAL A 22 2.84 -4.43 4.82
C VAL A 22 2.54 -5.12 3.50
N GLY A 23 3.36 -4.86 2.48
CA GLY A 23 3.22 -5.46 1.16
C GLY A 23 4.44 -6.26 0.74
N LEU A 24 4.18 -7.36 0.03
CA LEU A 24 5.17 -8.11 -0.73
C LEU A 24 4.63 -8.27 -2.16
N ALA A 25 5.35 -7.71 -3.13
CA ALA A 25 4.99 -7.75 -4.54
C ALA A 25 6.17 -8.20 -5.40
N TRP A 26 5.89 -8.67 -6.61
CA TRP A 26 6.89 -9.10 -7.58
C TRP A 26 6.49 -8.64 -8.98
N SER A 27 7.51 -8.41 -9.81
CA SER A 27 7.33 -8.10 -11.23
C SER A 27 6.90 -9.37 -11.98
N LEU A 28 5.91 -9.24 -12.87
CA LEU A 28 5.45 -10.34 -13.73
C LEU A 28 6.13 -10.32 -15.11
N SER A 29 6.81 -9.22 -15.45
CA SER A 29 7.46 -9.02 -16.75
C SER A 29 8.98 -9.02 -16.66
N GLY A 30 9.58 -10.21 -16.75
CA GLY A 30 10.97 -10.44 -17.20
C GLY A 30 12.13 -9.95 -16.32
N ASN A 31 11.90 -9.02 -15.41
CA ASN A 31 12.86 -8.63 -14.38
C ASN A 31 12.40 -9.21 -13.04
N ASP A 32 13.20 -10.13 -12.49
CA ASP A 32 12.98 -10.70 -11.16
C ASP A 32 13.25 -9.62 -10.10
N ALA A 33 12.23 -8.85 -9.78
CA ALA A 33 12.28 -7.82 -8.75
C ALA A 33 11.25 -8.12 -7.67
N ILE A 34 11.72 -8.15 -6.42
CA ILE A 34 10.87 -8.31 -5.23
C ILE A 34 10.73 -6.94 -4.57
N TYR A 35 9.49 -6.52 -4.37
CA TYR A 35 9.12 -5.26 -3.74
C TYR A 35 8.57 -5.55 -2.36
N VAL A 36 9.11 -4.88 -1.36
CA VAL A 36 8.62 -4.95 0.03
C VAL A 36 8.34 -3.54 0.50
N HIS A 37 7.18 -3.33 1.11
CA HIS A 37 6.88 -2.05 1.76
C HIS A 37 6.26 -2.26 3.14
N ALA A 38 6.43 -1.25 3.98
CA ALA A 38 5.75 -1.16 5.27
C ALA A 38 5.37 0.29 5.54
N ASP A 39 4.08 0.52 5.80
CA ASP A 39 3.48 1.83 5.95
C ASP A 39 2.72 1.92 7.29
N HIS A 40 2.86 3.04 7.98
CA HIS A 40 1.94 3.44 9.03
C HIS A 40 0.90 4.41 8.46
N GLN A 41 -0.37 4.03 8.53
CA GLN A 41 -1.46 4.71 7.85
C GLN A 41 -2.46 5.27 8.88
N TRP A 42 -2.99 6.46 8.59
CA TRP A 42 -4.11 7.09 9.27
C TRP A 42 -5.34 7.08 8.38
N HIS A 43 -6.50 6.76 8.95
CA HIS A 43 -7.77 6.62 8.24
C HIS A 43 -8.76 7.71 8.70
N LYS A 44 -9.31 8.43 7.72
CA LYS A 44 -10.37 9.43 7.89
C LYS A 44 -11.65 8.92 7.22
N PRO A 45 -12.67 8.54 7.99
CA PRO A 45 -13.96 8.13 7.44
C PRO A 45 -14.57 9.23 6.57
N LEU A 46 -15.20 8.82 5.48
CA LEU A 46 -15.99 9.67 4.59
C LEU A 46 -17.45 9.24 4.69
N GLU A 47 -18.36 10.21 4.72
CA GLU A 47 -19.80 9.93 4.79
C GLU A 47 -20.28 9.29 3.48
N VAL A 48 -20.87 8.10 3.60
CA VAL A 48 -21.47 7.34 2.49
C VAL A 48 -22.75 6.66 2.97
N GLU A 49 -23.69 6.42 2.05
CA GLU A 49 -24.99 5.80 2.40
C GLU A 49 -24.87 4.34 2.85
N LYS A 50 -23.85 3.62 2.36
CA LYS A 50 -23.62 2.19 2.67
C LYS A 50 -22.13 1.90 2.73
N GLY A 51 -21.76 0.98 3.63
CA GLY A 51 -20.37 0.56 3.84
C GLY A 51 -19.54 1.59 4.60
N ASN A 52 -18.26 1.28 4.78
CA ASN A 52 -17.32 2.21 5.42
C ASN A 52 -16.27 2.66 4.40
N LEU A 53 -16.44 3.86 3.85
CA LEU A 53 -15.45 4.51 3.02
C LEU A 53 -14.51 5.34 3.92
N ALA A 54 -13.21 5.24 3.71
CA ALA A 54 -12.23 6.08 4.36
C ALA A 54 -11.15 6.54 3.37
N PHE A 55 -10.77 7.81 3.49
CA PHE A 55 -9.52 8.29 2.93
C PHE A 55 -8.39 7.94 3.89
N PHE A 56 -7.26 7.47 3.36
CA PHE A 56 -6.08 7.21 4.16
C PHE A 56 -4.84 7.92 3.62
N TYR A 57 -3.93 8.22 4.53
CA TYR A 57 -2.61 8.74 4.22
C TYR A 57 -1.62 8.16 5.23
N GLY A 58 -0.34 8.10 4.88
CA GLY A 58 0.64 7.48 5.75
C GLY A 58 2.07 7.88 5.49
N LEU A 59 2.97 7.23 6.22
CA LEU A 59 4.41 7.29 6.04
C LEU A 59 4.96 5.88 6.16
N GLY A 60 5.94 5.55 5.32
CA GLY A 60 6.54 4.24 5.33
C GLY A 60 7.85 4.18 4.58
N ALA A 61 8.30 2.94 4.37
CA ALA A 61 9.51 2.64 3.63
C ALA A 61 9.26 1.52 2.62
N ARG A 62 10.05 1.53 1.55
CA ARG A 62 10.07 0.52 0.50
C ARG A 62 11.48 0.02 0.28
N ALA A 63 11.61 -1.28 0.04
CA ALA A 63 12.80 -1.90 -0.49
C ALA A 63 12.46 -2.66 -1.78
N ILE A 64 13.28 -2.51 -2.81
CA ILE A 64 13.18 -3.27 -4.06
C ILE A 64 14.48 -4.07 -4.22
N PHE A 65 14.35 -5.38 -4.32
CA PHE A 65 15.46 -6.31 -4.52
C PHE A 65 15.43 -6.77 -5.98
N SER A 66 16.35 -6.25 -6.78
CA SER A 66 16.59 -6.64 -8.18
C SER A 66 18.10 -6.82 -8.42
N ASN A 67 18.61 -6.60 -9.64
CA ASN A 67 20.05 -6.48 -9.88
C ASN A 67 20.69 -5.40 -9.00
N ASP A 68 19.99 -4.27 -8.85
CA ASP A 68 20.30 -3.22 -7.88
C ASP A 68 19.25 -3.24 -6.75
N THR A 69 19.69 -2.85 -5.56
CA THR A 69 18.80 -2.71 -4.39
C THR A 69 18.40 -1.25 -4.24
N PHE A 70 17.10 -1.00 -4.19
CA PHE A 70 16.56 0.32 -3.92
C PHE A 70 15.97 0.34 -2.52
N PHE A 71 16.18 1.45 -1.81
CA PHE A 71 15.54 1.70 -0.53
C PHE A 71 15.08 3.16 -0.48
N GLY A 72 13.84 3.39 -0.06
CA GLY A 72 13.25 4.72 -0.08
C GLY A 72 12.17 4.92 0.96
N ALA A 73 11.90 6.19 1.27
CA ALA A 73 10.78 6.61 2.09
C ALA A 73 9.56 6.87 1.19
N ARG A 74 8.37 6.46 1.63
CA ARG A 74 7.13 6.61 0.83
C ARG A 74 6.00 7.26 1.63
N ILE A 75 5.13 7.97 0.90
CA ILE A 75 3.96 8.68 1.44
C ILE A 75 2.69 8.10 0.80
N PRO A 76 2.14 6.98 1.30
CA PRO A 76 0.92 6.39 0.75
C PRO A 76 -0.29 7.30 0.96
N LEU A 77 -1.13 7.39 -0.06
CA LEU A 77 -2.37 8.13 -0.11
C LEU A 77 -3.42 7.27 -0.84
N GLY A 78 -4.63 7.18 -0.32
CA GLY A 78 -5.61 6.31 -0.96
C GLY A 78 -7.00 6.33 -0.36
N LEU A 79 -7.83 5.46 -0.91
CA LEU A 79 -9.19 5.20 -0.47
C LEU A 79 -9.32 3.73 -0.10
N SER A 80 -10.02 3.45 0.99
CA SER A 80 -10.41 2.10 1.41
C SER A 80 -11.91 2.06 1.61
N TYR A 81 -12.56 1.03 1.07
CA TYR A 81 -14.00 0.78 1.20
C TYR A 81 -14.22 -0.62 1.77
N LEU A 82 -14.68 -0.69 3.02
CA LEU A 82 -15.09 -1.94 3.65
C LEU A 82 -16.57 -2.22 3.32
N ALA A 83 -16.82 -3.38 2.70
CA ALA A 83 -18.16 -3.80 2.34
C ALA A 83 -19.01 -4.04 3.60
N PRO A 84 -20.28 -3.60 3.64
CA PRO A 84 -21.10 -3.70 4.85
C PRO A 84 -21.51 -5.13 5.22
N GLU A 85 -21.61 -6.03 4.23
CA GLU A 85 -22.11 -7.41 4.41
C GLU A 85 -21.05 -8.49 4.13
N ALA A 86 -19.81 -8.09 3.87
CA ALA A 86 -18.72 -9.00 3.61
C ALA A 86 -17.44 -8.51 4.30
N PRO A 87 -16.60 -9.41 4.82
CA PRO A 87 -15.32 -9.05 5.42
C PRO A 87 -14.27 -8.74 4.34
N LEU A 88 -14.66 -7.93 3.35
CA LEU A 88 -13.88 -7.57 2.17
C LEU A 88 -13.71 -6.06 2.12
N GLU A 89 -12.46 -5.62 2.05
CA GLU A 89 -12.10 -4.23 1.83
C GLU A 89 -11.51 -4.07 0.43
N PHE A 90 -12.01 -3.10 -0.32
CA PHE A 90 -11.45 -2.66 -1.59
C PHE A 90 -10.59 -1.42 -1.34
N TYR A 91 -9.44 -1.33 -1.98
CA TYR A 91 -8.59 -0.16 -1.83
C TYR A 91 -7.94 0.27 -3.14
N LEU A 92 -7.69 1.58 -3.23
CA LEU A 92 -6.87 2.21 -4.26
C LEU A 92 -5.82 3.05 -3.54
N GLU A 93 -4.57 2.93 -3.96
CA GLU A 93 -3.42 3.61 -3.36
C GLU A 93 -2.51 4.20 -4.45
N VAL A 94 -1.97 5.37 -4.15
CA VAL A 94 -0.80 5.96 -4.79
C VAL A 94 0.20 6.35 -3.70
N ALA A 95 1.49 6.16 -3.94
CA ALA A 95 2.51 6.48 -2.95
C ALA A 95 3.72 7.12 -3.64
N PRO A 96 3.89 8.46 -3.57
CA PRO A 96 5.16 9.08 -3.90
C PRO A 96 6.28 8.51 -3.02
N VAL A 97 7.44 8.27 -3.63
CA VAL A 97 8.63 7.69 -3.01
C VAL A 97 9.82 8.59 -3.26
N ILE A 98 10.67 8.75 -2.24
CA ILE A 98 12.01 9.28 -2.39
C ILE A 98 12.96 8.12 -2.15
N ASN A 99 13.65 7.66 -3.19
CA ASN A 99 14.70 6.68 -3.02
C ASN A 99 15.90 7.37 -2.33
N LEU A 100 16.62 6.61 -1.53
CA LEU A 100 17.82 7.02 -0.80
C LEU A 100 19.02 6.17 -1.23
N ILE A 101 18.76 4.94 -1.65
CA ILE A 101 19.72 3.98 -2.17
C ILE A 101 19.19 3.51 -3.53
N PRO A 102 20.06 3.38 -4.55
CA PRO A 102 21.49 3.71 -4.53
C PRO A 102 21.78 5.22 -4.58
N ASP A 103 20.83 6.00 -5.08
CA ASP A 103 20.88 7.45 -5.22
C ASP A 103 19.55 8.09 -4.82
N THR A 104 19.58 9.41 -4.60
CA THR A 104 18.39 10.16 -4.22
C THR A 104 17.63 10.65 -5.44
N ASP A 105 16.55 9.96 -5.77
CA ASP A 105 15.62 10.32 -6.84
C ASP A 105 14.15 10.18 -6.40
N GLY A 106 13.25 10.67 -7.25
CA GLY A 106 11.80 10.59 -7.03
C GLY A 106 11.19 9.45 -7.82
N ASP A 107 10.32 8.69 -7.18
CA ASP A 107 9.59 7.57 -7.76
C ASP A 107 8.14 7.53 -7.23
N ALA A 108 7.31 6.62 -7.69
CA ALA A 108 5.94 6.44 -7.20
C ALA A 108 5.46 5.00 -7.35
N ASP A 109 4.76 4.50 -6.33
CA ASP A 109 3.98 3.27 -6.41
C ASP A 109 2.50 3.58 -6.63
N GLY A 110 1.77 2.61 -7.21
CA GLY A 110 0.32 2.66 -7.30
C GLY A 110 -0.26 1.26 -7.32
N GLY A 111 -1.45 1.10 -6.76
CA GLY A 111 -2.10 -0.20 -6.71
C GLY A 111 -3.59 -0.14 -6.40
N ILE A 112 -4.32 -1.10 -6.96
CA ILE A 112 -5.70 -1.40 -6.58
C ILE A 112 -5.70 -2.79 -5.95
N GLY A 113 -6.54 -3.03 -4.96
CA GLY A 113 -6.62 -4.37 -4.39
C GLY A 113 -7.85 -4.63 -3.55
N ILE A 114 -7.92 -5.89 -3.13
CA ILE A 114 -8.92 -6.41 -2.20
C ILE A 114 -8.17 -7.02 -1.02
N ARG A 115 -8.62 -6.74 0.20
CA ARG A 115 -8.14 -7.33 1.45
C ARG A 115 -9.28 -8.04 2.16
N TYR A 116 -9.00 -9.24 2.64
CA TYR A 116 -9.94 -10.03 3.45
C TYR A 116 -9.60 -9.86 4.93
N TYR A 117 -10.61 -9.62 5.77
CA TYR A 117 -10.48 -9.54 7.22
C TYR A 117 -11.04 -10.80 7.88
N PHE A 118 -10.36 -11.34 8.90
CA PHE A 118 -10.82 -12.50 9.67
C PHE A 118 -11.58 -12.08 10.92
#